data_AF-A0A948WYM1-F1
#
_entry.id   AF-A0A948WYM1-F1
#
_cell.length_a   1.000
_cell.length_b   1.000
_cell.length_c   1.000
_cell.angle_alpha   90.00
_cell.angle_beta   90.00
_cell.angle_gamma   90.00
#
_symmetry.space_group_name_H-M   'P 1'
#
loop_
_entity.id
_entity.type
_entity.pdbx_description
1 polymer ?
#
loop_
_entity_poly.entity_id
_entity_poly.type
_entity_poly.pdbx_seq_one_letter_code
_entity_poly.pdbx_strand_id
1 'polypeptide(L)'
;MTLCHLLAAFSLLHHLGELINGSPLKARDQEVRTHEQAHKSAGGQYAAAPTYSYERGPDGKQYVTDGEVSIDIGEESDPQATINKMQVVKRAAMAPAQPSAQDRRVYAEATQKEAQARQELNEQEAEEAQGGVEGENSTSPTASKGTEGESNSAINAQGDESESNTINGNSNSNSNSNGAVPANGAKSGKSTGAVNNDISTPKVPSGNFTL
;
A
#
# COMPACT_ATOMS: atom_id res chain seq x y z
N MET A 1 21.50 -62.50 7.96
CA MET A 1 20.13 -62.12 8.37
C MET A 1 20.06 -60.89 9.30
N THR A 2 21.16 -60.16 9.52
CA THR A 2 21.22 -59.02 10.46
C THR A 2 21.08 -57.64 9.82
N LEU A 3 21.09 -57.53 8.48
CA LEU A 3 20.96 -56.24 7.79
C LEU A 3 19.49 -55.80 7.54
N CYS A 4 18.54 -56.74 7.64
CA CYS A 4 17.11 -56.44 7.44
C CYS A 4 16.43 -55.80 8.67
N HIS A 5 16.97 -56.02 9.88
CA HIS A 5 16.42 -55.47 11.12
C HIS A 5 16.86 -54.02 11.39
N LEU A 6 17.99 -53.58 10.83
CA LEU A 6 18.52 -52.23 11.07
C LEU A 6 17.79 -51.16 10.22
N LEU A 7 17.29 -51.53 9.04
CA LEU A 7 16.47 -50.65 8.18
C LEU A 7 15.06 -50.41 8.75
N ALA A 8 14.49 -51.37 9.49
CA ALA A 8 13.19 -51.22 10.14
C ALA A 8 13.22 -50.16 11.27
N ALA A 9 14.32 -50.07 12.03
CA ALA A 9 14.49 -49.07 13.09
C ALA A 9 14.67 -47.65 12.53
N PHE A 10 15.28 -47.49 11.34
CA PHE A 10 15.47 -46.18 10.70
C PHE A 10 14.18 -45.64 10.05
N SER A 11 13.30 -46.53 9.56
CA SER A 11 11.93 -46.15 9.13
C SER A 11 11.05 -45.77 10.31
N LEU A 12 11.23 -46.40 11.48
CA LEU A 12 10.48 -46.04 12.69
C LEU A 12 10.90 -44.67 13.24
N LEU A 13 12.15 -44.24 13.05
CA LEU A 13 12.64 -42.95 13.56
C LEU A 13 12.22 -41.75 12.69
N HIS A 14 12.01 -41.94 11.37
CA HIS A 14 11.38 -40.90 10.53
C HIS A 14 9.88 -40.73 10.80
N HIS A 15 9.22 -41.73 11.39
CA HIS A 15 7.78 -41.65 11.71
C HIS A 15 7.48 -41.02 13.08
N LEU A 16 8.51 -40.82 13.93
CA LEU A 16 8.34 -40.14 15.23
C LEU A 16 8.44 -38.61 15.15
N GLY A 17 8.77 -38.05 13.98
CA GLY A 17 8.75 -36.60 13.73
C GLY A 17 7.34 -36.02 13.60
N GLU A 18 6.33 -36.84 13.31
CA GLU A 18 4.94 -36.40 13.05
C GLU A 18 4.05 -36.33 14.29
N LEU A 19 4.50 -36.84 15.44
CA LEU A 19 3.71 -36.89 16.68
C LEU A 19 3.78 -35.58 17.52
N ILE A 20 4.52 -34.56 17.07
CA ILE A 20 4.66 -33.26 17.75
C ILE A 20 4.15 -32.11 16.84
N ASN A 21 3.19 -32.37 15.96
CA ASN A 21 2.68 -31.35 15.00
C ASN A 21 1.64 -30.36 15.57
N GLY A 22 1.50 -30.26 16.91
CA GLY A 22 0.59 -29.28 17.54
C GLY A 22 1.15 -27.86 17.67
N SER A 23 2.47 -27.69 17.73
CA SER A 23 3.12 -26.37 17.76
C SER A 23 3.08 -25.62 16.42
N PRO A 24 3.35 -26.23 15.24
CA PRO A 24 3.32 -25.51 13.98
C PRO A 24 1.90 -25.06 13.60
N LEU A 25 0.89 -25.91 13.80
CA LEU A 25 -0.50 -25.55 13.48
C LEU A 25 -1.02 -24.42 14.37
N LYS A 26 -0.68 -24.43 15.66
CA LYS A 26 -1.07 -23.34 16.58
C LYS A 26 -0.40 -22.00 16.22
N ALA A 27 0.88 -22.02 15.85
CA ALA A 27 1.58 -20.82 15.41
C ALA A 27 0.95 -20.27 14.12
N ARG A 28 0.71 -21.17 13.15
CA ARG A 28 0.08 -20.79 11.88
C ARG A 28 -1.32 -20.22 12.06
N ASP A 29 -2.14 -20.81 12.94
CA ASP A 29 -3.48 -20.31 13.27
C ASP A 29 -3.43 -18.86 13.76
N GLN A 30 -2.54 -18.59 14.72
CA GLN A 30 -2.37 -17.23 15.24
C GLN A 30 -1.90 -16.25 14.16
N GLU A 31 -0.97 -16.67 13.30
CA GLU A 31 -0.49 -15.85 12.18
C GLU A 31 -1.59 -15.53 11.19
N VAL A 32 -2.37 -16.53 10.74
CA VAL A 32 -3.49 -16.33 9.81
C VAL A 32 -4.51 -15.37 10.42
N ARG A 33 -4.91 -15.61 11.67
CA ARG A 33 -5.89 -14.73 12.33
C ARG A 33 -5.40 -13.29 12.43
N THR A 34 -4.13 -13.11 12.76
CA THR A 34 -3.52 -11.77 12.83
C THR A 34 -3.45 -11.12 11.45
N HIS A 35 -3.13 -11.90 10.42
CA HIS A 35 -3.09 -11.47 9.02
C HIS A 35 -4.49 -11.00 8.56
N GLU A 36 -5.51 -11.85 8.69
CA GLU A 36 -6.87 -11.51 8.27
C GLU A 36 -7.47 -10.37 9.09
N GLN A 37 -7.17 -10.33 10.40
CA GLN A 37 -7.63 -9.23 11.26
C GLN A 37 -7.02 -7.88 10.83
N ALA A 38 -5.77 -7.87 10.34
CA ALA A 38 -5.15 -6.66 9.82
C ALA A 38 -5.89 -6.14 8.58
N HIS A 39 -6.23 -7.02 7.63
CA HIS A 39 -7.06 -6.64 6.49
C HIS A 39 -8.42 -6.11 6.91
N LYS A 40 -9.14 -6.84 7.77
CA LYS A 40 -10.48 -6.44 8.23
C LYS A 40 -10.48 -5.09 8.95
N SER A 41 -9.58 -4.92 9.92
CA SER A 41 -9.51 -3.69 10.71
C SER A 41 -9.14 -2.47 9.86
N ALA A 42 -8.24 -2.63 8.90
CA ALA A 42 -7.85 -1.55 8.02
C ALA A 42 -8.94 -1.21 6.98
N GLY A 43 -9.60 -2.22 6.40
CA GLY A 43 -10.64 -2.03 5.39
C GLY A 43 -12.00 -1.60 5.93
N GLY A 44 -12.28 -1.84 7.22
CA GLY A 44 -13.49 -1.37 7.89
C GLY A 44 -14.77 -1.87 7.21
N GLN A 45 -15.57 -0.92 6.68
CA GLN A 45 -16.81 -1.21 5.96
C GLN A 45 -16.58 -1.81 4.56
N TYR A 46 -15.43 -1.57 3.94
CA TYR A 46 -15.08 -2.10 2.61
C TYR A 46 -14.41 -3.47 2.67
N ALA A 47 -14.16 -4.01 3.86
CA ALA A 47 -13.68 -5.36 4.05
C ALA A 47 -14.81 -6.28 4.56
N ALA A 48 -14.98 -7.45 3.97
CA ALA A 48 -15.89 -8.49 4.47
C ALA A 48 -15.38 -9.12 5.78
N ALA A 49 -16.18 -9.94 6.43
CA ALA A 49 -15.69 -10.73 7.56
C ALA A 49 -14.64 -11.77 7.08
N PRO A 50 -13.60 -12.06 7.88
CA PRO A 50 -12.64 -13.12 7.55
C PRO A 50 -13.32 -14.47 7.32
N THR A 51 -12.90 -15.17 6.28
CA THR A 51 -13.19 -16.59 6.08
C THR A 51 -11.94 -17.40 6.42
N TYR A 52 -12.13 -18.65 6.86
CA TYR A 52 -11.03 -19.49 7.34
C TYR A 52 -11.16 -20.91 6.81
N SER A 53 -10.01 -21.50 6.49
CA SER A 53 -9.84 -22.93 6.29
C SER A 53 -9.20 -23.56 7.53
N TYR A 54 -9.59 -24.78 7.82
CA TYR A 54 -9.21 -25.47 9.05
C TYR A 54 -8.55 -26.82 8.77
N GLU A 55 -7.59 -27.17 9.61
CA GLU A 55 -6.98 -28.49 9.67
C GLU A 55 -7.10 -29.08 11.06
N ARG A 56 -7.35 -30.39 11.16
CA ARG A 56 -7.41 -31.09 12.44
C ARG A 56 -6.01 -31.56 12.84
N GLY A 57 -5.54 -31.09 13.99
CA GLY A 57 -4.27 -31.50 14.58
C GLY A 57 -4.33 -32.91 15.21
N PRO A 58 -3.16 -33.49 15.54
CA PRO A 58 -3.05 -34.79 16.19
C PRO A 58 -3.65 -34.82 17.62
N ASP A 59 -3.86 -33.65 18.22
CA ASP A 59 -4.59 -33.45 19.48
C ASP A 59 -6.12 -33.42 19.32
N GLY A 60 -6.62 -33.62 18.09
CA GLY A 60 -8.03 -33.63 17.75
C GLY A 60 -8.68 -32.25 17.59
N LYS A 61 -7.94 -31.16 17.81
CA LYS A 61 -8.45 -29.78 17.69
C LYS A 61 -8.35 -29.28 16.25
N GLN A 62 -9.19 -28.31 15.90
CA GLN A 62 -9.11 -27.63 14.60
C GLN A 62 -8.30 -26.34 14.74
N TYR A 63 -7.39 -26.13 13.80
CA TYR A 63 -6.52 -24.97 13.69
C TYR A 63 -6.75 -24.29 12.35
N VAL A 64 -6.69 -22.96 12.31
CA VAL A 64 -6.74 -22.21 11.05
C VAL A 64 -5.42 -22.38 10.30
N THR A 65 -5.49 -22.75 9.03
CA THR A 65 -4.29 -22.91 8.18
C THR A 65 -4.25 -21.90 7.03
N ASP A 66 -5.42 -21.41 6.63
CA ASP A 66 -5.61 -20.40 5.59
C ASP A 66 -6.80 -19.50 5.93
N GLY A 67 -6.83 -18.31 5.34
CA GLY A 67 -7.91 -17.36 5.49
C GLY A 67 -7.84 -16.26 4.45
N GLU A 68 -8.96 -15.57 4.26
CA GLU A 68 -9.00 -14.40 3.39
C GLU A 68 -10.03 -13.38 3.90
N VAL A 69 -9.79 -12.13 3.53
CA VAL A 69 -10.74 -11.02 3.68
C VAL A 69 -11.01 -10.44 2.30
N SER A 70 -12.24 -10.59 1.80
CA SER A 70 -12.65 -9.92 0.57
C SER A 70 -12.70 -8.42 0.78
N ILE A 71 -12.01 -7.65 -0.06
CA ILE A 71 -12.02 -6.19 -0.04
C ILE A 71 -12.79 -5.70 -1.26
N ASP A 72 -13.80 -4.86 -1.03
CA ASP A 72 -14.61 -4.24 -2.08
C ASP A 72 -13.80 -3.16 -2.81
N ILE A 73 -13.51 -3.44 -4.08
CA ILE A 73 -12.77 -2.58 -4.99
C ILE A 73 -13.68 -1.90 -6.04
N GLY A 74 -15.00 -1.96 -5.86
CA GLY A 74 -15.95 -1.27 -6.73
C GLY A 74 -15.81 0.25 -6.64
N GLU A 75 -16.01 0.93 -7.76
CA GLU A 75 -16.12 2.39 -7.81
C GLU A 75 -17.48 2.84 -7.26
N GLU A 76 -17.53 4.05 -6.74
CA GLU A 76 -18.75 4.72 -6.29
C GLU A 76 -19.26 5.67 -7.37
N SER A 77 -20.50 6.16 -7.23
CA SER A 77 -21.12 7.07 -8.20
C SER A 77 -20.46 8.46 -8.26
N ASP A 78 -19.77 8.85 -7.18
CA ASP A 78 -19.07 10.13 -7.05
C ASP A 78 -17.56 9.88 -7.12
N PRO A 79 -16.81 10.56 -8.00
CA PRO A 79 -15.36 10.34 -8.13
C PRO A 79 -14.63 10.63 -6.82
N GLN A 80 -15.05 11.63 -6.06
CA GLN A 80 -14.44 11.96 -4.77
C GLN A 80 -14.66 10.84 -3.74
N ALA A 81 -15.85 10.24 -3.69
CA ALA A 81 -16.14 9.04 -2.90
C ALA A 81 -15.30 7.84 -3.34
N THR A 82 -15.11 7.63 -4.64
CA THR A 82 -14.24 6.58 -5.18
C THR A 82 -12.79 6.77 -4.74
N ILE A 83 -12.24 7.99 -4.81
CA ILE A 83 -10.89 8.31 -4.32
C ILE A 83 -10.75 7.93 -2.85
N ASN A 84 -11.70 8.35 -2.02
CA ASN A 84 -11.69 8.08 -0.58
C ASN A 84 -11.76 6.56 -0.29
N LYS A 85 -12.64 5.84 -0.99
CA LYS A 85 -12.76 4.39 -0.88
C LYS A 85 -11.46 3.69 -1.30
N MET A 86 -10.91 4.05 -2.45
CA MET A 86 -9.68 3.41 -2.97
C MET A 86 -8.48 3.64 -2.05
N GLN A 87 -8.39 4.79 -1.37
CA GLN A 87 -7.37 5.02 -0.35
C GLN A 87 -7.51 4.06 0.85
N VAL A 88 -8.73 3.80 1.30
CA VAL A 88 -8.99 2.80 2.35
C VAL A 88 -8.66 1.39 1.87
N VAL A 89 -9.05 1.03 0.65
CA VAL A 89 -8.75 -0.26 0.02
C VAL A 89 -7.25 -0.50 -0.10
N LYS A 90 -6.49 0.50 -0.58
CA LYS A 90 -5.02 0.44 -0.66
C LYS A 90 -4.37 0.19 0.70
N ARG A 91 -4.81 0.93 1.72
CA ARG A 91 -4.34 0.74 3.10
C ARG A 91 -4.68 -0.66 3.62
N ALA A 92 -5.89 -1.16 3.34
CA ALA A 92 -6.34 -2.46 3.77
C ALA A 92 -5.55 -3.61 3.12
N ALA A 93 -5.32 -3.52 1.82
CA ALA A 93 -4.54 -4.51 1.07
C ALA A 93 -3.09 -4.61 1.58
N MET A 94 -2.46 -3.49 1.93
CA MET A 94 -1.09 -3.48 2.45
C MET A 94 -1.00 -3.56 3.99
N ALA A 95 -2.12 -3.83 4.69
CA ALA A 95 -2.17 -3.74 6.15
C ALA A 95 -1.34 -4.82 6.89
N PRO A 96 -1.34 -6.11 6.49
CA PRO A 96 -0.48 -7.09 7.13
C PRO A 96 1.00 -6.78 6.86
N ALA A 97 1.89 -7.17 7.79
CA ALA A 97 3.34 -6.97 7.63
C ALA A 97 3.92 -7.69 6.41
N GLN A 98 3.28 -8.77 5.98
CA GLN A 98 3.65 -9.56 4.80
C GLN A 98 2.42 -9.77 3.91
N PRO A 99 2.04 -8.78 3.08
CA PRO A 99 0.88 -8.92 2.20
C PRO A 99 1.10 -10.03 1.17
N SER A 100 0.04 -10.77 0.84
CA SER A 100 0.06 -11.82 -0.17
C SER A 100 0.20 -11.25 -1.59
N ALA A 101 0.37 -12.14 -2.58
CA ALA A 101 0.36 -11.73 -3.98
C ALA A 101 -1.02 -11.21 -4.43
N GLN A 102 -2.11 -11.73 -3.85
CA GLN A 102 -3.47 -11.27 -4.13
C GLN A 102 -3.68 -9.85 -3.61
N ASP A 103 -3.22 -9.56 -2.39
CA ASP A 103 -3.38 -8.23 -1.80
C ASP A 103 -2.61 -7.17 -2.59
N ARG A 104 -1.40 -7.51 -3.07
CA ARG A 104 -0.65 -6.63 -3.97
C ARG A 104 -1.38 -6.33 -5.28
N ARG A 105 -2.16 -7.28 -5.81
CA ARG A 105 -3.00 -7.04 -7.00
C ARG A 105 -4.16 -6.11 -6.67
N VAL A 106 -4.85 -6.34 -5.55
CA VAL A 106 -5.93 -5.45 -5.06
C VAL A 106 -5.39 -4.02 -4.87
N TYR A 107 -4.22 -3.86 -4.27
CA TYR A 107 -3.56 -2.55 -4.13
C TYR A 107 -3.27 -1.88 -5.49
N ALA A 108 -2.75 -2.64 -6.45
CA ALA A 108 -2.43 -2.12 -7.78
C ALA A 108 -3.69 -1.68 -8.53
N GLU A 109 -4.76 -2.49 -8.50
CA GLU A 109 -6.04 -2.15 -9.09
C GLU A 109 -6.67 -0.93 -8.43
N ALA A 110 -6.64 -0.84 -7.09
CA ALA A 110 -7.18 0.30 -6.37
C ALA A 110 -6.41 1.59 -6.67
N THR A 111 -5.10 1.48 -6.92
CA THR A 111 -4.27 2.60 -7.36
C THR A 111 -4.66 3.09 -8.76
N GLN A 112 -5.00 2.17 -9.67
CA GLN A 112 -5.48 2.52 -11.02
C GLN A 112 -6.83 3.24 -10.94
N LYS A 113 -7.78 2.69 -10.18
CA LYS A 113 -9.10 3.29 -9.97
C LYS A 113 -9.05 4.64 -9.28
N GLU A 114 -8.16 4.81 -8.28
CA GLU A 114 -7.93 6.12 -7.67
C GLU A 114 -7.44 7.15 -8.70
N ALA A 115 -6.54 6.74 -9.59
CA ALA A 115 -6.02 7.64 -10.63
C ALA A 115 -7.11 8.02 -11.66
N GLN A 116 -7.95 7.07 -12.05
CA GLN A 116 -9.09 7.31 -12.94
C GLN A 116 -10.11 8.26 -12.30
N ALA A 117 -10.52 8.00 -11.06
CA ALA A 117 -11.45 8.86 -10.34
C ALA A 117 -10.90 10.28 -10.13
N ARG A 118 -9.58 10.45 -9.97
CA ARG A 118 -8.94 11.79 -9.94
C ARG A 118 -9.03 12.50 -11.28
N GLN A 119 -8.96 11.79 -12.40
CA GLN A 119 -9.13 12.39 -13.72
C GLN A 119 -10.58 12.83 -13.91
N GLU A 120 -11.54 11.97 -13.59
CA GLU A 120 -12.97 12.25 -13.65
C GLU A 120 -13.36 13.45 -12.77
N LEU A 121 -12.81 13.55 -11.55
CA LEU A 121 -13.07 14.68 -10.66
C LEU A 121 -12.63 16.01 -11.29
N ASN A 122 -11.44 16.03 -11.89
CA ASN A 122 -10.93 17.24 -12.54
C ASN A 122 -11.76 17.63 -13.78
N GLU A 123 -12.29 16.65 -14.51
CA GLU A 123 -13.18 16.87 -15.66
C GLU A 123 -14.52 17.46 -15.20
N GLN A 124 -15.10 16.93 -14.12
CA GLN A 124 -16.32 17.47 -13.52
C GLN A 124 -16.15 18.92 -13.04
N GLU A 125 -15.05 19.22 -12.34
CA GLU A 125 -14.75 20.59 -11.88
C GLU A 125 -14.57 21.57 -13.06
N ALA A 126 -13.98 21.11 -14.17
CA ALA A 126 -13.81 21.92 -15.38
C ALA A 126 -15.14 22.18 -16.10
N GLU A 127 -16.04 21.20 -16.14
CA GLU A 127 -17.38 21.33 -16.71
C GLU A 127 -18.26 22.27 -15.87
N GLU A 128 -18.21 22.16 -14.54
CA GLU A 128 -18.93 23.04 -13.62
C GLU A 128 -18.47 24.50 -13.76
N ALA A 129 -17.16 24.74 -13.87
CA ALA A 129 -16.60 26.06 -14.08
C ALA A 129 -17.03 26.70 -15.42
N GLN A 130 -17.32 25.89 -16.44
CA GLN A 130 -17.79 26.34 -17.76
C GLN A 130 -19.33 26.47 -17.83
N GLY A 131 -20.07 25.69 -17.03
CA GLY A 131 -21.53 25.74 -16.93
C GLY A 131 -22.07 26.84 -16.00
N GLY A 132 -21.25 27.35 -15.07
CA GLY A 132 -21.63 28.38 -14.11
C GLY A 132 -21.66 29.83 -14.63
N VAL A 133 -21.51 30.07 -15.94
CA VAL A 133 -21.37 31.44 -16.50
C VAL A 133 -22.71 32.06 -16.95
N GLU A 134 -23.83 31.32 -16.93
CA GLU A 134 -25.16 31.86 -17.22
C GLU A 134 -25.97 32.14 -15.95
N GLY A 135 -25.50 33.08 -15.11
CA GLY A 135 -26.35 33.44 -13.98
C GLY A 135 -25.82 34.38 -12.90
N GLU A 136 -24.89 35.31 -13.15
CA GLU A 136 -24.68 36.41 -12.19
C GLU A 136 -23.93 37.59 -12.82
N ASN A 137 -24.68 38.61 -13.26
CA ASN A 137 -24.16 39.95 -13.46
C ASN A 137 -25.06 40.94 -12.72
N SER A 138 -24.64 41.37 -11.53
CA SER A 138 -24.60 42.78 -11.10
C SER A 138 -24.43 42.89 -9.58
N THR A 139 -23.21 43.15 -9.10
CA THR A 139 -22.91 44.41 -8.43
C THR A 139 -21.40 44.61 -8.27
N SER A 140 -21.01 45.83 -8.64
CA SER A 140 -19.67 46.39 -8.84
C SER A 140 -18.79 46.43 -7.57
N PRO A 141 -17.45 46.56 -7.69
CA PRO A 141 -16.50 46.43 -6.59
C PRO A 141 -16.37 47.74 -5.80
N THR A 142 -16.24 47.63 -4.48
CA THR A 142 -15.74 48.72 -3.63
C THR A 142 -14.37 48.34 -3.10
N ALA A 143 -13.36 49.03 -3.62
CA ALA A 143 -12.02 49.05 -3.08
C ALA A 143 -12.00 49.78 -1.72
N SER A 144 -11.47 49.12 -0.69
CA SER A 144 -10.90 49.80 0.47
C SER A 144 -9.65 49.06 0.95
N LYS A 145 -8.50 49.61 0.53
CA LYS A 145 -7.35 50.01 1.35
C LYS A 145 -7.02 49.14 2.57
N GLY A 146 -5.83 48.54 2.52
CA GLY A 146 -5.29 47.62 3.52
C GLY A 146 -4.95 48.24 4.88
N THR A 147 -4.44 47.37 5.77
CA THR A 147 -3.31 47.60 6.67
C THR A 147 -2.91 46.25 7.29
N GLU A 148 -1.61 46.04 7.34
CA GLU A 148 -0.83 44.99 7.99
C GLU A 148 -1.14 44.87 9.49
N GLY A 149 -0.92 43.70 10.08
CA GLY A 149 -1.09 43.52 11.51
C GLY A 149 -0.82 42.10 12.00
N GLU A 150 0.44 41.69 11.92
CA GLU A 150 0.99 40.68 12.82
C GLU A 150 0.67 41.06 14.28
N SER A 151 0.19 40.10 15.07
CA SER A 151 0.30 40.18 16.52
C SER A 151 0.57 38.79 17.09
N ASN A 152 1.84 38.42 17.03
CA ASN A 152 2.43 37.47 17.96
C ASN A 152 2.27 38.04 19.38
N SER A 153 1.36 37.47 20.17
CA SER A 153 1.24 37.80 21.58
C SER A 153 2.38 37.14 22.35
N ALA A 154 3.41 37.94 22.61
CA ALA A 154 4.48 37.62 23.52
C ALA A 154 3.96 37.45 24.96
N ILE A 155 4.38 36.34 25.59
CA ILE A 155 5.09 36.28 26.87
C ILE A 155 4.58 37.24 27.96
N ASN A 156 3.83 36.71 28.92
CA ASN A 156 3.68 37.33 30.23
C ASN A 156 4.64 36.63 31.21
N ALA A 157 5.60 37.39 31.72
CA ALA A 157 6.62 36.95 32.67
C ALA A 157 6.27 37.47 34.08
N GLN A 158 5.92 36.54 34.97
CA GLN A 158 5.99 36.64 36.43
C GLN A 158 5.81 35.19 36.91
N GLY A 159 6.81 34.47 37.41
CA GLY A 159 7.75 34.88 38.46
C GLY A 159 7.22 34.34 39.78
N ASP A 160 7.27 33.02 39.98
CA ASP A 160 7.40 32.45 41.32
C ASP A 160 8.06 31.06 41.22
N GLU A 161 9.06 30.85 42.06
CA GLU A 161 9.95 29.70 42.04
C GLU A 161 9.44 28.63 43.00
N SER A 162 9.43 27.37 42.57
CA SER A 162 9.88 26.25 43.41
C SER A 162 9.92 24.94 42.62
N GLU A 163 11.15 24.55 42.29
CA GLU A 163 11.75 23.22 42.34
C GLU A 163 10.84 21.98 42.27
N SER A 164 10.95 21.23 41.16
CA SER A 164 11.19 19.77 41.13
C SER A 164 10.74 19.19 39.79
N ASN A 165 11.67 18.96 38.84
CA ASN A 165 11.59 17.77 37.97
C ASN A 165 12.90 17.47 37.22
N THR A 166 13.45 16.31 37.54
CA THR A 166 14.00 15.27 36.66
C THR A 166 14.50 15.63 35.26
N ILE A 167 15.77 15.29 35.02
CA ILE A 167 16.53 15.42 33.77
C ILE A 167 15.88 14.62 32.62
N ASN A 168 15.58 15.34 31.54
CA ASN A 168 15.19 14.87 30.21
C ASN A 168 16.44 14.72 29.33
N GLY A 169 16.58 13.58 28.64
CA GLY A 169 17.62 13.33 27.64
C GLY A 169 17.01 12.89 26.31
N ASN A 170 16.27 13.78 25.65
CA ASN A 170 15.85 13.62 24.26
C ASN A 170 16.80 14.41 23.34
N SER A 171 17.79 13.72 22.76
CA SER A 171 18.68 14.28 21.74
C SER A 171 18.17 13.93 20.34
N ASN A 172 17.42 14.85 19.76
CA ASN A 172 17.08 14.88 18.34
C ASN A 172 18.23 15.56 17.58
N SER A 173 19.11 14.77 16.96
CA SER A 173 20.20 15.27 16.12
C SER A 173 19.82 15.19 14.64
N ASN A 174 19.21 16.26 14.14
CA ASN A 174 19.10 16.56 12.71
C ASN A 174 20.46 17.10 12.22
N SER A 175 21.16 16.32 11.38
CA SER A 175 22.42 16.74 10.76
C SER A 175 22.25 16.81 9.25
N ASN A 176 21.96 18.02 8.78
CA ASN A 176 22.05 18.44 7.39
C ASN A 176 23.53 18.69 7.04
N SER A 177 24.08 17.96 6.06
CA SER A 177 25.41 18.22 5.51
C SER A 177 25.37 18.31 4.00
N ASN A 178 25.28 19.54 3.48
CA ASN A 178 25.68 19.90 2.12
C ASN A 178 27.21 20.05 2.07
N GLY A 179 27.86 19.36 1.14
CA GLY A 179 29.29 19.51 0.84
C GLY A 179 29.59 19.11 -0.59
N ALA A 180 30.13 20.05 -1.37
CA ALA A 180 30.31 19.99 -2.82
C ALA A 180 31.81 19.75 -3.20
N VAL A 181 32.03 18.93 -4.26
CA VAL A 181 33.13 18.84 -5.29
C VAL A 181 34.62 18.71 -4.85
N PRO A 182 35.53 18.00 -5.60
CA PRO A 182 35.83 18.22 -7.04
C PRO A 182 36.20 16.98 -7.91
N ALA A 183 36.46 17.28 -9.19
CA ALA A 183 36.69 16.42 -10.35
C ALA A 183 38.12 15.85 -10.54
N ASN A 184 38.21 14.71 -11.26
CA ASN A 184 39.26 14.28 -12.21
C ASN A 184 38.87 12.87 -12.72
N GLY A 185 39.00 12.41 -13.97
CA GLY A 185 39.72 12.85 -15.15
C GLY A 185 40.17 11.60 -15.95
N ALA A 186 39.44 11.27 -17.03
CA ALA A 186 39.82 10.60 -18.29
C ALA A 186 40.69 9.30 -18.34
N LYS A 187 40.21 8.28 -19.08
CA LYS A 187 40.86 7.68 -20.29
C LYS A 187 39.89 6.68 -20.99
N SER A 188 39.31 7.06 -22.15
CA SER A 188 39.64 6.61 -23.52
C SER A 188 39.47 5.10 -23.80
N GLY A 189 38.49 4.79 -24.66
CA GLY A 189 38.24 3.46 -25.23
C GLY A 189 37.21 3.53 -26.36
N LYS A 190 37.64 4.02 -27.52
CA LYS A 190 36.89 4.12 -28.78
C LYS A 190 36.62 2.74 -29.36
N SER A 191 35.36 2.38 -29.63
CA SER A 191 35.03 1.32 -30.59
C SER A 191 33.74 1.66 -31.32
N THR A 192 33.90 1.80 -32.62
CA THR A 192 32.92 2.07 -33.67
C THR A 192 32.12 0.82 -34.00
N GLY A 193 30.80 0.95 -34.19
CA GLY A 193 29.98 -0.15 -34.72
C GLY A 193 28.53 0.25 -34.91
N ALA A 194 28.24 0.99 -35.98
CA ALA A 194 26.90 1.18 -36.48
C ALA A 194 26.42 -0.12 -37.15
N VAL A 195 25.28 -0.65 -36.72
CA VAL A 195 24.45 -1.54 -37.54
C VAL A 195 22.99 -1.17 -37.28
N ASN A 196 22.42 -0.54 -38.30
CA ASN A 196 20.99 -0.30 -38.44
C ASN A 196 20.29 -1.67 -38.52
N ASN A 197 19.21 -1.87 -37.77
CA ASN A 197 18.29 -2.96 -38.05
C ASN A 197 16.93 -2.37 -38.38
N ASP A 198 16.69 -2.30 -39.68
CA ASP A 198 15.53 -1.75 -40.34
C ASP A 198 14.45 -2.84 -40.49
N ILE A 199 13.21 -2.45 -40.19
CA ILE A 199 11.90 -2.95 -40.66
C ILE A 199 11.75 -4.46 -40.97
N SER A 200 10.84 -5.10 -40.22
CA SER A 200 9.85 -5.99 -40.85
C SER A 200 8.60 -6.17 -39.97
N THR A 201 7.57 -5.37 -40.23
CA THR A 201 6.19 -5.63 -39.80
C THR A 201 5.53 -6.58 -40.80
N PRO A 202 4.92 -7.71 -40.39
CA PRO A 202 4.09 -8.49 -41.30
C PRO A 202 2.74 -7.79 -41.54
N LYS A 203 2.50 -7.48 -42.80
CA LYS A 203 1.26 -6.93 -43.37
C LYS A 203 0.13 -7.97 -43.30
N VAL A 204 -0.95 -7.65 -42.59
CA VAL A 204 -2.21 -8.41 -42.64
C VAL A 204 -2.91 -8.17 -43.99
N PRO A 205 -3.36 -9.21 -44.71
CA PRO A 205 -4.08 -9.02 -45.97
C PRO A 205 -5.53 -8.59 -45.70
N SER A 206 -5.88 -7.43 -46.26
CA SER A 206 -7.25 -6.95 -46.41
C SER A 206 -8.03 -7.89 -47.33
N GLY A 207 -8.91 -8.72 -46.77
CA GLY A 207 -9.91 -9.47 -47.54
C GLY A 207 -11.04 -8.54 -47.95
N ASN A 208 -11.17 -8.32 -49.26
CA ASN A 208 -12.18 -7.47 -49.86
C ASN A 208 -13.39 -8.33 -50.30
N PHE A 209 -14.56 -7.98 -49.76
CA PHE A 209 -15.92 -7.95 -50.32
C PHE A 209 -16.24 -8.74 -51.61
N THR A 210 -17.31 -9.55 -51.59
CA THR A 210 -18.25 -9.68 -52.73
C THR A 210 -19.67 -10.01 -52.21
N LEU A 211 -20.59 -9.09 -52.52
CA LEU A 211 -22.07 -9.09 -52.57
C LEU A 211 -22.89 -10.04 -51.68
#